data_AF-A0A838RSV5-F1
#
_entry.id   AF-A0A838RSV5-F1
#
_cell.length_a   1.000
_cell.length_b   1.000
_cell.length_c   1.000
_cell.angle_alpha   90.00
_cell.angle_beta   90.00
_cell.angle_gamma   90.00
#
_symmetry.space_group_name_H-M   'P 1'
#
loop_
_entity.id
_entity.type
_entity.pdbx_description
1 polymer ?
#
loop_
_entity_poly.entity_id
_entity_poly.type
_entity_poly.pdbx_seq_one_letter_code
_entity_poly.pdbx_strand_id
1 'polypeptide(L)'
;AIALTFSSTIIILKLLSDKGDLGKLYGKVSIGFLLIQDLVATLILLVVSAVASSQGVGAGSLILILIVKGIIATVILYFISKYILPHLSRFFATSQELLFLFSIAWGLGMASLFYKLGFSIEIGALIAGVTLSLSPFAYEIGSRMKPLRDFFIILFFILLGSHIVIQDIAPLIIPAVILSLFVLVGNPFIVIILMNLLGYRRKVSFLAGLTVAQISEFSLILITLGLTLGHISRDVVSLITLVGIITIAGSTYLILYADKIYLKVEWLIKIFEMRKKPKREHNHTDDHHEIILFGYDRVGVDFVKAAEKLEKDYLVVDFNPQSIKKLQEKNIPYKYGDAEDVEFLNELNFEDAKLVVSTIPDFKTNILLAKMYRKVNPSGIILLLSHDVEHAQELYLAGASYVVMPHFLGAHYASNMISRFGFDISEFERERNLHLARLSKRSTHNN
;
A
#
# COMPACT_ATOMS: atom_id res chain seq x y z
N ALA A 1 -14.15 20.47 14.71
CA ALA A 1 -12.69 20.44 14.47
C ALA A 1 -12.15 19.02 14.46
N ILE A 2 -12.11 18.30 15.60
CA ILE A 2 -11.57 16.92 15.70
C ILE A 2 -12.22 15.96 14.70
N ALA A 3 -13.54 16.05 14.49
CA ALA A 3 -14.21 15.22 13.48
C ALA A 3 -13.70 15.46 12.04
N LEU A 4 -13.18 16.64 11.70
CA LEU A 4 -12.72 16.94 10.33
C LEU A 4 -11.32 16.40 10.02
N THR A 5 -10.59 15.89 11.02
CA THR A 5 -9.18 15.51 10.86
C THR A 5 -8.95 14.04 10.52
N PHE A 6 -9.94 13.17 10.78
CA PHE A 6 -9.82 11.75 10.45
C PHE A 6 -10.15 11.51 8.99
N SER A 7 -9.39 10.62 8.34
CA SER A 7 -9.62 10.22 6.96
C SER A 7 -10.16 8.80 6.85
N SER A 8 -10.93 8.54 5.79
CA SER A 8 -11.57 7.24 5.59
C SER A 8 -10.57 6.19 5.12
N THR A 9 -10.20 5.28 6.03
CA THR A 9 -9.31 4.15 5.72
C THR A 9 -9.91 3.25 4.66
N ILE A 10 -11.22 3.02 4.73
CA ILE A 10 -11.98 2.19 3.80
C ILE A 10 -11.83 2.66 2.35
N ILE A 11 -12.13 3.93 2.09
CA ILE A 11 -12.11 4.48 0.72
C ILE A 11 -10.69 4.48 0.18
N ILE A 12 -9.71 4.89 1.00
CA ILE A 12 -8.31 4.99 0.57
C ILE A 12 -7.75 3.62 0.25
N LEU A 13 -7.96 2.63 1.13
CA LEU A 13 -7.53 1.26 0.87
C LEU A 13 -8.14 0.69 -0.40
N LYS A 14 -9.42 0.98 -0.65
CA LYS A 14 -10.10 0.56 -1.89
C LYS A 14 -9.48 1.21 -3.12
N LEU A 15 -9.32 2.54 -3.12
CA LEU A 15 -8.74 3.27 -4.25
C LEU A 15 -7.28 2.89 -4.51
N LEU A 16 -6.46 2.73 -3.47
CA LEU A 16 -5.08 2.26 -3.62
C LEU A 16 -5.01 0.81 -4.10
N SER A 17 -5.94 -0.05 -3.64
CA SER A 17 -6.04 -1.42 -4.12
C SER A 17 -6.42 -1.49 -5.59
N ASP A 18 -7.42 -0.71 -6.00
CA ASP A 18 -7.93 -0.70 -7.38
C ASP A 18 -6.90 -0.08 -8.35
N LYS A 19 -6.08 0.88 -7.86
CA LYS A 19 -4.96 1.46 -8.62
C LYS A 19 -3.69 0.61 -8.60
N GLY A 20 -3.63 -0.44 -7.76
CA GLY A 20 -2.45 -1.30 -7.60
C GLY A 20 -1.30 -0.68 -6.79
N ASP A 21 -1.56 0.44 -6.10
CA ASP A 21 -0.52 1.24 -5.45
C ASP A 21 -0.27 0.86 -3.98
N LEU A 22 -0.94 -0.17 -3.44
CA LEU A 22 -0.75 -0.65 -2.05
C LEU A 22 0.72 -1.01 -1.73
N GLY A 23 1.48 -1.48 -2.72
CA GLY A 23 2.87 -1.87 -2.57
C GLY A 23 3.87 -0.71 -2.62
N LYS A 24 3.47 0.45 -3.16
CA LYS A 24 4.33 1.62 -3.34
C LYS A 24 4.61 2.29 -2.00
N LEU A 25 5.72 3.05 -1.93
CA LEU A 25 6.15 3.69 -0.69
C LEU A 25 5.06 4.60 -0.11
N TYR A 26 4.46 5.46 -0.94
CA TYR A 26 3.40 6.36 -0.48
C TYR A 26 2.15 5.59 -0.03
N GLY A 27 1.81 4.49 -0.69
CA GLY A 27 0.69 3.62 -0.32
C GLY A 27 0.90 3.01 1.07
N LYS A 28 2.08 2.43 1.32
CA LYS A 28 2.45 1.89 2.63
C LYS A 28 2.43 2.95 3.74
N VAL A 29 2.99 4.12 3.48
CA VAL A 29 2.99 5.23 4.45
C VAL A 29 1.56 5.70 4.74
N SER A 30 0.73 5.85 3.69
CA SER A 30 -0.67 6.24 3.84
C SER A 30 -1.44 5.23 4.69
N ILE A 31 -1.28 3.93 4.44
CA ILE A 31 -1.91 2.87 5.24
C ILE A 31 -1.46 2.94 6.70
N GLY A 32 -0.15 3.09 6.95
CA GLY A 32 0.39 3.20 8.31
C GLY A 32 -0.18 4.40 9.06
N PHE A 33 -0.25 5.56 8.41
CA PHE A 33 -0.85 6.76 8.97
C PHE A 33 -2.34 6.58 9.27
N LEU A 34 -3.10 5.98 8.35
CA LEU A 34 -4.53 5.72 8.52
C LEU A 34 -4.82 4.78 9.69
N LEU A 35 -4.03 3.72 9.86
CA LEU A 35 -4.16 2.82 11.01
C LEU A 35 -3.93 3.54 12.34
N ILE A 36 -2.98 4.48 12.39
CA ILE A 36 -2.75 5.31 13.58
C ILE A 36 -3.93 6.27 13.78
N GLN A 37 -4.45 6.88 12.72
CA GLN A 37 -5.63 7.75 12.80
C GLN A 37 -6.85 7.00 13.34
N ASP A 38 -7.14 5.81 12.84
CA ASP A 38 -8.25 4.98 13.31
C ASP A 38 -8.10 4.62 14.78
N LEU A 39 -6.89 4.26 15.22
CA LEU A 39 -6.60 4.00 16.62
C LEU A 39 -6.86 5.24 17.50
N VAL A 40 -6.40 6.43 17.06
CA VAL A 40 -6.61 7.69 17.78
C VAL A 40 -8.09 8.06 17.83
N ALA A 41 -8.81 7.96 16.70
CA ALA A 41 -10.25 8.24 16.63
C ALA A 41 -11.03 7.37 17.60
N THR A 42 -10.64 6.10 17.64
CA THR A 42 -11.24 5.09 18.48
C THR A 42 -10.96 5.33 19.97
N LEU A 43 -9.75 5.74 20.33
CA LEU A 43 -9.41 6.17 21.70
C LEU A 43 -10.23 7.40 22.11
N ILE A 44 -10.42 8.37 21.20
CA ILE A 44 -11.26 9.55 21.46
C ILE A 44 -12.71 9.14 21.71
N LEU A 45 -13.28 8.24 20.89
CA LEU A 45 -14.63 7.71 21.10
C LEU A 45 -14.77 7.04 22.46
N LEU A 46 -13.78 6.26 22.87
CA LEU A 46 -13.74 5.63 24.19
C LEU A 46 -13.74 6.68 25.31
N VAL A 47 -12.89 7.70 25.22
CA VAL A 47 -12.80 8.76 26.24
C VAL A 47 -14.12 9.55 26.31
N VAL A 48 -14.68 9.95 25.17
CA VAL A 48 -15.94 10.71 25.12
C VAL A 48 -17.09 9.89 25.70
N SER A 49 -17.18 8.60 25.36
CA SER A 49 -18.21 7.69 25.89
C SER A 49 -18.05 7.43 27.39
N ALA A 50 -16.81 7.32 27.87
CA ALA A 50 -16.50 7.12 29.29
C ALA A 50 -16.89 8.34 30.13
N VAL A 51 -16.57 9.55 29.65
CA VAL A 51 -16.95 10.81 30.29
C VAL A 51 -18.47 10.98 30.28
N ALA A 52 -19.13 10.65 29.17
CA ALA A 52 -20.60 10.67 29.12
C ALA A 52 -21.26 9.73 30.14
N SER A 53 -20.65 8.57 30.37
CA SER A 53 -21.14 7.57 31.31
C SER A 53 -20.80 7.90 32.77
N SER A 54 -20.02 8.96 33.03
CA SER A 54 -19.53 9.32 34.36
C SER A 54 -20.58 10.10 35.15
N GLN A 55 -21.69 9.45 35.52
CA GLN A 55 -22.64 9.99 36.50
C GLN A 55 -22.04 9.88 37.91
N GLY A 56 -21.08 10.74 38.25
CA GLY A 56 -20.58 10.93 39.63
C GLY A 56 -19.27 10.22 39.99
N VAL A 57 -18.72 9.37 39.13
CA VAL A 57 -17.37 8.80 39.28
C VAL A 57 -16.38 9.67 38.51
N GLY A 58 -15.30 10.15 39.17
CA GLY A 58 -14.37 11.07 38.53
C GLY A 58 -13.82 10.50 37.20
N ALA A 59 -13.90 11.28 36.13
CA ALA A 59 -13.53 10.88 34.77
C ALA A 59 -12.16 10.19 34.67
N GLY A 60 -11.18 10.63 35.48
CA GLY A 60 -9.85 10.01 35.54
C GLY A 60 -9.85 8.55 36.01
N SER A 61 -10.73 8.18 36.94
CA SER A 61 -10.82 6.80 37.43
C SER A 61 -11.48 5.86 36.42
N LEU A 62 -12.47 6.33 35.67
CA LEU A 62 -13.09 5.55 34.57
C LEU A 62 -12.13 5.35 33.41
N ILE A 63 -11.37 6.40 33.04
CA ILE A 63 -10.33 6.29 32.02
C ILE A 63 -9.26 5.29 32.47
N LEU A 64 -8.81 5.36 33.74
CA LEU A 64 -7.84 4.40 34.27
C LEU A 64 -8.38 2.96 34.23
N ILE A 65 -9.63 2.73 34.63
CA ILE A 65 -10.29 1.42 34.56
C ILE A 65 -10.33 0.90 33.13
N LEU A 66 -10.67 1.75 32.15
CA LEU A 66 -10.72 1.37 30.74
C LEU A 66 -9.33 1.07 30.17
N ILE A 67 -8.30 1.86 30.53
CA ILE A 67 -6.91 1.58 30.14
C ILE A 67 -6.46 0.23 30.70
N VAL A 68 -6.70 -0.02 31.99
CA VAL A 68 -6.32 -1.29 32.64
C VAL A 68 -7.07 -2.46 32.00
N LYS A 69 -8.39 -2.36 31.80
CA LYS A 69 -9.18 -3.36 31.07
C LYS A 69 -8.64 -3.59 29.66
N GLY A 70 -8.24 -2.52 28.97
CA GLY A 70 -7.73 -2.56 27.60
C GLY A 70 -6.39 -3.27 27.52
N ILE A 71 -5.47 -2.97 28.44
CA ILE A 71 -4.17 -3.65 28.54
C ILE A 71 -4.39 -5.13 28.86
N ILE A 72 -5.22 -5.46 29.86
CA ILE A 72 -5.53 -6.84 30.23
C ILE A 72 -6.13 -7.60 29.05
N ALA A 73 -7.14 -7.02 28.38
CA ALA A 73 -7.77 -7.62 27.21
C ALA A 73 -6.74 -7.85 26.09
N THR A 74 -5.90 -6.85 25.80
CA THR A 74 -4.86 -6.94 24.75
C THR A 74 -3.84 -8.01 25.07
N VAL A 75 -3.37 -8.12 26.31
CA VAL A 75 -2.42 -9.14 26.74
C VAL A 75 -3.04 -10.53 26.62
N ILE A 76 -4.25 -10.72 27.14
CA ILE A 76 -4.98 -12.00 27.02
C ILE A 76 -5.14 -12.38 25.55
N LEU A 77 -5.51 -11.43 24.70
CA LEU A 77 -5.70 -11.69 23.27
C LEU A 77 -4.40 -11.95 22.54
N TYR A 78 -3.30 -11.31 22.94
CA TYR A 78 -1.99 -11.65 22.41
C TYR A 78 -1.65 -13.12 22.70
N PHE A 79 -1.91 -13.60 23.92
CA PHE A 79 -1.74 -15.01 24.25
C PHE A 79 -2.68 -15.93 23.45
N ILE A 80 -3.97 -15.58 23.34
CA ILE A 80 -4.92 -16.35 22.54
C ILE A 80 -4.48 -16.39 21.07
N SER A 81 -4.06 -15.25 20.50
CA SER A 81 -3.60 -15.13 19.12
C SER A 81 -2.32 -15.91 18.86
N LYS A 82 -1.42 -16.00 19.85
CA LYS A 82 -0.14 -16.69 19.70
C LYS A 82 -0.25 -18.19 19.90
N TYR A 83 -1.07 -18.65 20.85
CA TYR A 83 -1.10 -20.05 21.27
C TYR A 83 -2.34 -20.80 20.76
N ILE A 84 -3.52 -20.19 20.80
CA ILE A 84 -4.80 -20.87 20.49
C ILE A 84 -5.15 -20.69 19.01
N LEU A 85 -5.06 -19.46 18.50
CA LEU A 85 -5.49 -19.11 17.15
C LEU A 85 -4.76 -19.90 16.04
N PRO A 86 -3.46 -20.23 16.13
CA PRO A 86 -2.80 -21.03 15.11
C PRO A 86 -3.29 -22.49 15.06
N HIS A 87 -3.78 -23.03 16.18
CA HIS A 87 -4.36 -24.37 16.23
C HIS A 87 -5.78 -24.36 15.67
N LEU A 88 -6.56 -23.37 16.10
CA LEU A 88 -7.95 -23.21 15.72
C LEU A 88 -8.08 -22.89 14.22
N SER A 89 -7.25 -21.97 13.71
CA SER A 89 -7.21 -21.64 12.28
C SER A 89 -6.76 -22.82 11.42
N ARG A 90 -5.76 -23.62 11.86
CA ARG A 90 -5.37 -24.85 11.15
C ARG A 90 -6.50 -25.86 11.07
N PHE A 91 -7.27 -26.03 12.15
CA PHE A 91 -8.43 -26.91 12.17
C PHE A 91 -9.50 -26.45 11.16
N PHE A 92 -9.85 -25.16 11.17
CA PHE A 92 -10.86 -24.60 10.27
C PHE A 92 -10.37 -24.37 8.83
N ALA A 93 -9.06 -24.34 8.59
CA ALA A 93 -8.46 -24.25 7.26
C ALA A 93 -8.60 -25.56 6.44
N THR A 94 -9.20 -26.61 7.00
CA THR A 94 -9.53 -27.84 6.27
C THR A 94 -10.46 -27.58 5.08
N SER A 95 -11.36 -26.58 5.18
CA SER A 95 -12.12 -26.08 4.04
C SER A 95 -12.17 -24.55 4.03
N GLN A 96 -12.29 -23.98 2.83
CA GLN A 96 -12.33 -22.53 2.68
C GLN A 96 -13.63 -21.95 3.24
N GLU A 97 -14.75 -22.68 3.20
CA GLU A 97 -16.01 -22.23 3.80
C GLU A 97 -15.93 -22.18 5.33
N LEU A 98 -15.30 -23.17 5.96
CA LEU A 98 -15.15 -23.20 7.42
C LEU A 98 -14.20 -22.09 7.90
N LEU A 99 -13.10 -21.85 7.18
CA LEU A 99 -12.19 -20.76 7.49
C LEU A 99 -12.88 -19.39 7.37
N PHE A 100 -13.74 -19.21 6.37
CA PHE A 100 -14.54 -18.01 6.20
C PHE A 100 -15.55 -17.83 7.35
N LEU A 101 -16.31 -18.87 7.68
CA LEU A 101 -17.28 -18.84 8.78
C LEU A 101 -16.58 -18.54 10.12
N PHE A 102 -15.43 -19.17 10.36
CA PHE A 102 -14.59 -18.90 11.52
C PHE A 102 -14.15 -17.44 11.59
N SER A 103 -13.71 -16.86 10.47
CA SER A 103 -13.24 -15.47 10.42
C SER A 103 -14.35 -14.47 10.76
N ILE A 104 -15.56 -14.70 10.26
CA ILE A 104 -16.74 -13.88 10.59
C ILE A 104 -17.12 -14.06 12.05
N ALA A 105 -17.21 -15.31 12.53
CA ALA A 105 -17.56 -15.60 13.92
C ALA A 105 -16.55 -14.99 14.90
N TRP A 106 -15.26 -15.04 14.56
CA TRP A 106 -14.20 -14.40 15.32
C TRP A 106 -14.38 -12.88 15.35
N GLY A 107 -14.56 -12.25 14.18
CA GLY A 107 -14.79 -10.81 14.06
C GLY A 107 -15.96 -10.32 14.90
N LEU A 108 -17.14 -10.93 14.71
CA LEU A 108 -18.37 -10.57 15.43
C LEU A 108 -18.27 -10.92 16.92
N GLY A 109 -17.67 -12.06 17.26
CA GLY A 109 -17.48 -12.49 18.65
C GLY A 109 -16.59 -11.52 19.43
N MET A 110 -15.49 -11.10 18.82
CA MET A 110 -14.57 -10.11 19.38
C MET A 110 -15.20 -8.73 19.51
N ALA A 111 -15.91 -8.27 18.47
CA ALA A 111 -16.66 -7.00 18.52
C ALA A 111 -17.69 -7.00 19.67
N SER A 112 -18.45 -8.08 19.82
CA SER A 112 -19.43 -8.25 20.90
C SER A 112 -18.78 -8.34 22.29
N LEU A 113 -17.65 -9.06 22.41
CA LEU A 113 -16.91 -9.17 23.66
C LEU A 113 -16.40 -7.81 24.14
N PHE A 114 -15.80 -7.03 23.24
CA PHE A 114 -15.29 -5.68 23.57
C PHE A 114 -16.40 -4.72 23.94
N TYR A 115 -17.53 -4.78 23.23
CA TYR A 115 -18.71 -4.00 23.57
C TYR A 115 -19.18 -4.28 25.02
N LYS A 116 -19.25 -5.56 25.43
CA LYS A 116 -19.60 -5.94 26.81
C LYS A 116 -18.57 -5.47 27.85
N LEU A 117 -17.30 -5.37 27.48
CA LEU A 117 -16.25 -4.88 28.37
C LEU A 117 -16.28 -3.35 28.57
N GLY A 118 -17.10 -2.65 27.77
CA GLY A 118 -17.26 -1.19 27.79
C GLY A 118 -16.45 -0.45 26.72
N PHE A 119 -15.92 -1.18 25.73
CA PHE A 119 -15.25 -0.60 24.56
C PHE A 119 -16.23 -0.39 23.42
N SER A 120 -15.83 0.35 22.38
CA SER A 120 -16.62 0.49 21.17
C SER A 120 -16.57 -0.81 20.32
N ILE A 121 -17.57 -1.01 19.47
CA ILE A 121 -17.68 -2.21 18.61
C ILE A 121 -16.52 -2.24 17.60
N GLU A 122 -16.09 -1.07 17.15
CA GLU A 122 -15.00 -0.85 16.19
C GLU A 122 -13.65 -1.29 16.77
N ILE A 123 -13.38 -1.03 18.06
CA ILE A 123 -12.16 -1.53 18.75
C ILE A 123 -12.09 -3.04 18.64
N GLY A 124 -13.18 -3.71 19.00
CA GLY A 124 -13.23 -5.17 18.99
C GLY A 124 -13.04 -5.74 17.59
N ALA A 125 -13.64 -5.11 16.58
CA ALA A 125 -13.47 -5.50 15.18
C ALA A 125 -12.02 -5.30 14.68
N LEU A 126 -11.38 -4.17 15.02
CA LEU A 126 -9.99 -3.89 14.68
C LEU A 126 -9.05 -4.94 15.29
N ILE A 127 -9.21 -5.22 16.58
CA ILE A 127 -8.39 -6.23 17.29
C ILE A 127 -8.62 -7.62 16.70
N ALA A 128 -9.85 -7.95 16.32
CA ALA A 128 -10.13 -9.20 15.62
C ALA A 128 -9.37 -9.31 14.29
N GLY A 129 -9.34 -8.23 13.51
CA GLY A 129 -8.58 -8.16 12.26
C GLY A 129 -7.07 -8.31 12.48
N VAL A 130 -6.50 -7.59 13.46
CA VAL A 130 -5.07 -7.67 13.81
C VAL A 130 -4.69 -9.08 14.25
N THR A 131 -5.50 -9.72 15.10
CA THR A 131 -5.23 -11.09 15.55
C THR A 131 -5.29 -12.10 14.39
N LEU A 132 -6.26 -11.99 13.48
CA LEU A 132 -6.31 -12.83 12.28
C LEU A 132 -5.16 -12.56 11.30
N SER A 133 -4.65 -11.32 11.24
CA SER A 133 -3.52 -10.97 10.36
C SER A 133 -2.21 -11.66 10.73
N LEU A 134 -2.07 -12.11 11.99
CA LEU A 134 -0.93 -12.87 12.48
C LEU A 134 -1.03 -14.37 12.15
N SER A 135 -2.16 -14.82 11.60
CA SER A 135 -2.38 -16.21 11.20
C SER A 135 -1.60 -16.56 9.93
N PRO A 136 -1.12 -17.81 9.78
CA PRO A 136 -0.56 -18.31 8.52
C PRO A 136 -1.54 -18.21 7.33
N PHE A 137 -2.85 -18.17 7.60
CA PHE A 137 -3.92 -18.11 6.60
C PHE A 137 -4.49 -16.69 6.39
N ALA A 138 -3.76 -15.65 6.81
CA ALA A 138 -4.22 -14.26 6.73
C ALA A 138 -4.57 -13.84 5.29
N TYR A 139 -3.85 -14.36 4.30
CA TYR A 139 -4.10 -14.06 2.89
C TYR A 139 -5.44 -14.63 2.41
N GLU A 140 -5.71 -15.90 2.71
CA GLU A 140 -6.97 -16.58 2.38
C GLU A 140 -8.15 -15.92 3.07
N ILE A 141 -8.02 -15.63 4.36
CA ILE A 141 -9.02 -14.89 5.15
C ILE A 141 -9.29 -13.54 4.51
N GLY A 142 -8.23 -12.75 4.25
CA GLY A 142 -8.35 -11.44 3.63
C GLY A 142 -9.06 -11.49 2.27
N SER A 143 -8.71 -12.45 1.42
CA SER A 143 -9.33 -12.66 0.11
C SER A 143 -10.83 -12.95 0.22
N ARG A 144 -11.23 -13.80 1.17
CA ARG A 144 -12.64 -14.17 1.38
C ARG A 144 -13.46 -13.08 2.08
N MET A 145 -12.83 -12.22 2.87
CA MET A 145 -13.49 -11.08 3.51
C MET A 145 -13.72 -9.90 2.55
N LYS A 146 -12.99 -9.81 1.42
CA LYS A 146 -13.12 -8.71 0.44
C LYS A 146 -14.57 -8.50 -0.03
N PRO A 147 -15.32 -9.51 -0.50
CA PRO A 147 -16.69 -9.29 -0.98
C PRO A 147 -17.65 -8.79 0.11
N LEU A 148 -17.53 -9.32 1.34
CA LEU A 148 -18.33 -8.84 2.47
C LEU A 148 -18.01 -7.40 2.81
N ARG A 149 -16.71 -7.08 2.91
CA ARG A 149 -16.25 -5.72 3.14
C ARG A 149 -16.83 -4.79 2.08
N ASP A 150 -16.65 -5.11 0.80
CA ASP A 150 -17.13 -4.26 -0.31
C ASP A 150 -18.66 -4.09 -0.28
N PHE A 151 -19.41 -5.14 0.05
CA PHE A 151 -20.87 -5.07 0.24
C PHE A 151 -21.29 -4.18 1.41
N PHE A 152 -20.68 -4.36 2.59
CA PHE A 152 -21.01 -3.56 3.78
C PHE A 152 -20.56 -2.11 3.66
N ILE A 153 -19.47 -1.82 2.93
CA ILE A 153 -19.05 -0.46 2.61
C ILE A 153 -20.15 0.26 1.83
N ILE A 154 -20.72 -0.39 0.81
CA ILE A 154 -21.81 0.18 0.02
C ILE A 154 -23.03 0.46 0.92
N LEU A 155 -23.42 -0.51 1.75
CA LEU A 155 -24.53 -0.32 2.70
C LEU A 155 -24.28 0.82 3.70
N PHE A 156 -23.05 0.93 4.22
CA PHE A 156 -22.66 2.00 5.13
C PHE A 156 -22.85 3.38 4.47
N PHE A 157 -22.40 3.55 3.22
CA PHE A 157 -22.57 4.82 2.51
C PHE A 157 -24.03 5.11 2.10
N ILE A 158 -24.82 4.09 1.78
CA ILE A 158 -26.27 4.25 1.55
C ILE A 158 -26.95 4.73 2.83
N LEU A 159 -26.65 4.10 3.96
CA LEU A 159 -27.21 4.46 5.27
C LEU A 159 -26.74 5.86 5.71
N LEU A 160 -25.48 6.21 5.41
CA LEU A 160 -24.99 7.57 5.60
C LEU A 160 -25.80 8.60 4.81
N GLY A 161 -26.02 8.32 3.52
CA GLY A 161 -26.80 9.19 2.65
C GLY A 161 -28.26 9.34 3.10
N SER A 162 -28.87 8.29 3.67
CA SER A 162 -30.26 8.32 4.11
C SER A 162 -30.50 9.15 5.38
N HIS A 163 -29.45 9.38 6.19
CA HIS A 163 -29.53 10.24 7.37
C HIS A 163 -29.50 11.74 7.04
N ILE A 164 -29.28 12.11 5.78
CA ILE A 164 -29.30 13.51 5.34
C ILE A 164 -30.73 14.00 5.32
N VAL A 165 -31.04 14.88 6.26
CA VAL A 165 -32.30 15.61 6.25
C VAL A 165 -32.16 16.75 5.24
N ILE A 166 -32.89 16.67 4.13
CA ILE A 166 -32.86 17.66 3.03
C ILE A 166 -33.61 18.96 3.40
N GLN A 167 -34.35 18.96 4.51
CA GLN A 167 -35.00 20.16 5.02
C GLN A 167 -33.93 21.16 5.48
N ASP A 168 -34.02 22.40 4.98
CA ASP A 168 -33.13 23.52 5.32
C ASP A 168 -31.63 23.31 5.00
N ILE A 169 -31.29 22.60 3.91
CA ILE A 169 -29.89 22.48 3.44
C ILE A 169 -29.31 23.82 2.92
N ALA A 170 -30.13 24.70 2.37
CA ALA A 170 -29.67 25.96 1.73
C ALA A 170 -28.67 26.78 2.58
N PRO A 171 -28.93 27.07 3.88
CA PRO A 171 -27.97 27.78 4.73
C PRO A 171 -26.69 26.99 5.02
N LEU A 172 -26.71 25.66 4.91
CA LEU A 172 -25.57 24.78 5.20
C LEU A 172 -24.62 24.64 4.01
N ILE A 173 -25.03 24.99 2.78
CA ILE A 173 -24.20 24.82 1.57
C ILE A 173 -22.91 25.62 1.65
N ILE A 174 -22.98 26.91 1.99
CA ILE A 174 -21.79 27.78 2.04
C ILE A 174 -20.78 27.28 3.10
N PRO A 175 -21.21 27.03 4.37
CA PRO A 175 -20.33 26.42 5.36
C PRO A 175 -19.76 25.07 4.91
N ALA A 176 -20.57 24.23 4.26
CA ALA A 176 -20.13 22.92 3.79
C ALA A 176 -19.02 23.04 2.73
N VAL A 177 -19.18 23.92 1.74
CA VAL A 177 -18.17 24.13 0.70
C VAL A 177 -16.87 24.65 1.29
N ILE A 178 -16.92 25.60 2.24
CA ILE A 178 -15.73 26.14 2.90
C ILE A 178 -15.01 25.04 3.70
N LEU A 179 -15.75 24.26 4.50
CA LEU A 179 -15.18 23.16 5.28
C LEU A 179 -14.65 22.03 4.39
N SER A 180 -15.34 21.71 3.29
CA SER A 180 -14.88 20.72 2.32
C SER A 180 -13.61 21.17 1.63
N LEU A 181 -13.48 22.45 1.27
CA LEU A 181 -12.25 22.98 0.70
C LEU A 181 -11.10 22.93 1.71
N PHE A 182 -11.38 23.25 2.98
CA PHE A 182 -10.41 23.09 4.07
C PHE A 182 -9.95 21.64 4.21
N VAL A 183 -10.84 20.65 4.12
CA VAL A 183 -10.44 19.23 4.20
C VAL A 183 -9.69 18.79 2.94
N LEU A 184 -10.18 19.15 1.75
CA LEU A 184 -9.60 18.74 0.45
C LEU A 184 -8.21 19.35 0.20
N VAL A 185 -7.91 20.51 0.79
CA VAL A 185 -6.64 21.22 0.59
C VAL A 185 -5.80 21.21 1.86
N GLY A 186 -6.39 21.54 3.00
CA GLY A 186 -5.70 21.70 4.28
C GLY A 186 -5.09 20.40 4.79
N ASN A 187 -5.84 19.29 4.84
CA ASN A 187 -5.31 18.01 5.31
C ASN A 187 -4.15 17.52 4.41
N PRO A 188 -4.27 17.49 3.07
CA PRO A 188 -3.16 17.15 2.20
C PRO A 188 -1.95 18.06 2.39
N PHE A 189 -2.17 19.36 2.53
CA PHE A 189 -1.10 20.32 2.73
C PHE A 189 -0.31 20.05 4.02
N ILE A 190 -1.01 19.77 5.12
CA ILE A 190 -0.38 19.39 6.40
C ILE A 190 0.46 18.13 6.23
N VAL A 191 -0.08 17.09 5.59
CA VAL A 191 0.62 15.82 5.39
C VAL A 191 1.83 16.00 4.47
N ILE A 192 1.72 16.80 3.41
CA ILE A 192 2.84 17.11 2.50
C ILE A 192 3.99 17.76 3.28
N ILE A 193 3.69 18.74 4.14
CA ILE A 193 4.70 19.40 4.98
C ILE A 193 5.35 18.40 5.92
N LEU A 194 4.56 17.60 6.65
CA LEU A 194 5.08 16.61 7.60
C LEU A 194 5.96 15.57 6.90
N MET A 195 5.54 15.07 5.74
CA MET A 195 6.30 14.10 4.95
C MET A 195 7.62 14.70 4.44
N ASN A 196 7.61 15.95 4.00
CA ASN A 196 8.83 16.66 3.60
C ASN A 196 9.78 16.88 4.80
N LEU A 197 9.26 17.21 5.99
CA LEU A 197 10.06 17.34 7.22
C LEU A 197 10.69 16.01 7.66
N LEU A 198 9.99 14.89 7.40
CA LEU A 198 10.51 13.53 7.63
C LEU A 198 11.50 13.08 6.54
N GLY A 199 11.74 13.90 5.50
CA GLY A 199 12.73 13.64 4.46
C GLY A 199 12.23 12.81 3.27
N TYR A 200 10.92 12.58 3.15
CA TYR A 200 10.35 11.90 1.98
C TYR A 200 10.41 12.78 0.73
N ARG A 201 10.49 12.15 -0.45
CA ARG A 201 10.50 12.86 -1.75
C ARG A 201 9.16 13.53 -2.05
N ARG A 202 9.19 14.59 -2.87
CA ARG A 202 8.03 15.44 -3.18
C ARG A 202 6.86 14.65 -3.74
N LYS A 203 7.12 13.79 -4.71
CA LYS A 203 6.09 12.94 -5.33
C LYS A 203 5.43 12.05 -4.27
N VAL A 204 6.22 11.41 -3.41
CA VAL A 204 5.73 10.55 -2.33
C VAL A 204 4.92 11.36 -1.31
N SER A 205 5.42 12.51 -0.87
CA SER A 205 4.73 13.42 0.05
C SER A 205 3.39 13.90 -0.51
N PHE A 206 3.36 14.29 -1.79
CA PHE A 206 2.16 14.76 -2.49
C PHE A 206 1.12 13.67 -2.63
N LEU A 207 1.50 12.51 -3.17
CA LEU A 207 0.61 11.37 -3.35
C LEU A 207 0.03 10.91 -2.01
N ALA A 208 0.87 10.81 -0.96
CA ALA A 208 0.42 10.48 0.39
C ALA A 208 -0.54 11.54 0.94
N GLY A 209 -0.24 12.83 0.77
CA GLY A 209 -1.12 13.92 1.22
C GLY A 209 -2.50 13.87 0.60
N LEU A 210 -2.60 13.63 -0.72
CA LEU A 210 -3.89 13.51 -1.41
C LEU A 210 -4.76 12.37 -0.89
N THR A 211 -4.16 11.31 -0.31
CA THR A 211 -4.97 10.24 0.28
C THR A 211 -5.79 10.71 1.49
N VAL A 212 -5.32 11.74 2.21
CA VAL A 212 -5.90 12.27 3.45
C VAL A 212 -6.91 13.41 3.18
N ALA A 213 -7.27 13.65 1.91
CA ALA A 213 -8.13 14.75 1.47
C ALA A 213 -9.64 14.58 1.79
N GLN A 214 -9.98 13.71 2.75
CA GLN A 214 -11.38 13.38 3.05
C GLN A 214 -11.61 13.08 4.51
N ILE A 215 -12.89 13.18 4.90
CA ILE A 215 -13.38 12.83 6.23
C ILE A 215 -13.64 11.32 6.32
N SER A 216 -13.48 10.76 7.51
CA SER A 216 -13.70 9.35 7.84
C SER A 216 -15.15 9.04 8.25
N GLU A 217 -15.51 7.75 8.19
CA GLU A 217 -16.64 7.15 8.90
C GLU A 217 -16.59 7.44 10.41
N PHE A 218 -15.41 7.41 11.02
CA PHE A 218 -15.23 7.65 12.45
C PHE A 218 -15.60 9.09 12.85
N SER A 219 -15.42 10.03 11.94
CA SER A 219 -15.82 11.42 12.14
C SER A 219 -17.33 11.55 12.33
N LEU A 220 -18.11 10.80 11.56
CA LEU A 220 -19.56 10.80 11.69
C LEU A 220 -20.03 10.09 12.94
N ILE A 221 -19.39 8.97 13.31
CA ILE A 221 -19.67 8.26 14.56
C ILE A 221 -19.46 9.21 15.74
N LEU A 222 -18.34 9.95 15.73
CA LEU A 222 -18.03 10.94 16.77
C LEU A 222 -19.04 12.09 16.83
N ILE A 223 -19.50 12.59 15.68
CA ILE A 223 -20.50 13.66 15.61
C ILE A 223 -21.88 13.18 16.07
N THR A 224 -22.28 11.97 15.69
CA THR A 224 -23.53 11.34 16.16
C THR A 224 -23.49 11.13 17.66
N LEU A 225 -22.36 10.66 18.21
CA LEU A 225 -22.16 10.57 19.65
C LEU A 225 -22.29 11.96 20.29
N GLY A 226 -21.64 12.98 19.74
CA GLY A 226 -21.78 14.37 20.22
C GLY A 226 -23.23 14.87 20.23
N LEU A 227 -24.04 14.51 19.22
CA LEU A 227 -25.48 14.80 19.20
C LEU A 227 -26.21 14.08 20.34
N THR A 228 -25.96 12.78 20.54
CA THR A 228 -26.62 12.01 21.61
C THR A 228 -26.28 12.52 23.02
N LEU A 229 -25.09 13.09 23.19
CA LEU A 229 -24.64 13.70 24.44
C LEU A 229 -25.14 15.15 24.62
N GLY A 230 -25.82 15.71 23.62
CA GLY A 230 -26.29 17.10 23.64
C GLY A 230 -25.18 18.14 23.43
N HIS A 231 -23.97 17.73 23.06
CA HIS A 231 -22.85 18.65 22.79
C HIS A 231 -22.98 19.35 21.43
N ILE A 232 -23.78 18.81 20.52
CA ILE A 232 -23.84 19.22 19.10
C ILE A 232 -25.31 19.22 18.64
N SER A 233 -25.69 20.16 17.77
CA SER A 233 -27.04 20.22 17.17
C SER A 233 -27.17 19.31 15.94
N ARG A 234 -28.42 19.02 15.52
CA ARG A 234 -28.68 18.24 14.30
C ARG A 234 -28.11 18.92 13.04
N ASP A 235 -28.11 20.24 12.99
CA ASP A 235 -27.59 21.01 11.86
C ASP A 235 -26.11 20.73 11.62
N VAL A 236 -25.33 20.56 12.69
CA VAL A 236 -23.91 20.22 12.59
C VAL A 236 -23.73 18.79 12.08
N VAL A 237 -24.62 17.85 12.45
CA VAL A 237 -24.60 16.49 11.88
C VAL A 237 -24.84 16.57 10.37
N SER A 238 -25.89 17.27 9.94
CA SER A 238 -26.20 17.47 8.51
C SER A 238 -25.05 18.15 7.76
N LEU A 239 -24.43 19.18 8.37
CA LEU A 239 -23.28 19.89 7.82
C LEU A 239 -22.10 18.95 7.59
N ILE A 240 -21.70 18.19 8.62
CA ILE A 240 -20.54 17.29 8.53
C ILE A 240 -20.81 16.15 7.54
N THR A 241 -22.05 15.63 7.48
CA THR A 241 -22.42 14.63 6.47
C THR A 241 -22.28 15.18 5.05
N LEU A 242 -22.73 16.41 4.80
CA LEU A 242 -22.58 17.08 3.50
C LEU A 242 -21.09 17.29 3.15
N VAL A 243 -20.29 17.74 4.12
CA VAL A 243 -18.83 17.86 3.94
C VAL A 243 -18.21 16.51 3.62
N GLY A 244 -18.62 15.45 4.32
CA GLY A 244 -18.19 14.07 4.06
C GLY A 244 -18.44 13.67 2.61
N ILE A 245 -19.65 13.84 2.10
CA ILE A 245 -19.99 13.51 0.70
C ILE A 245 -19.13 14.28 -0.29
N ILE A 246 -19.03 15.61 -0.13
CA ILE A 246 -18.26 16.46 -1.06
C ILE A 246 -16.79 16.05 -1.04
N THR A 247 -16.23 15.82 0.14
CA THR A 247 -14.81 15.46 0.29
C THR A 247 -14.51 14.06 -0.22
N ILE A 248 -15.38 13.07 0.01
CA ILE A 248 -15.24 11.70 -0.53
C ILE A 248 -15.31 11.70 -2.06
N ALA A 249 -16.26 12.45 -2.63
CA ALA A 249 -16.37 12.58 -4.08
C ALA A 249 -15.14 13.29 -4.66
N GLY A 250 -14.71 14.40 -4.07
CA GLY A 250 -13.56 15.18 -4.52
C GLY A 250 -12.24 14.41 -4.40
N SER A 251 -11.98 13.80 -3.24
CA SER A 251 -10.77 13.02 -2.96
C SER A 251 -10.61 11.84 -3.92
N THR A 252 -11.71 11.18 -4.29
CA THR A 252 -11.68 10.05 -5.22
C THR A 252 -11.03 10.45 -6.55
N TYR A 253 -11.42 11.59 -7.11
CA TYR A 253 -10.80 12.11 -8.33
C TYR A 253 -9.37 12.60 -8.10
N LEU A 254 -9.08 13.22 -6.95
CA LEU A 254 -7.72 13.63 -6.60
C LEU A 254 -6.76 12.43 -6.54
N ILE A 255 -7.18 11.31 -5.96
CA ILE A 255 -6.38 10.09 -5.82
C ILE A 255 -6.24 9.37 -7.17
N LEU A 256 -7.33 9.21 -7.93
CA LEU A 256 -7.30 8.54 -9.23
C LEU A 256 -6.42 9.28 -10.25
N TYR A 257 -6.43 10.61 -10.23
CA TYR A 257 -5.63 11.44 -11.12
C TYR A 257 -4.37 12.01 -10.48
N ALA A 258 -3.94 11.49 -9.33
CA ALA A 258 -2.88 12.06 -8.50
C ALA A 258 -1.57 12.28 -9.28
N ASP A 259 -1.15 11.32 -10.12
CA ASP A 259 0.05 11.46 -10.95
C ASP A 259 -0.07 12.58 -12.00
N LYS A 260 -1.24 12.72 -12.65
CA LYS A 260 -1.48 13.80 -13.62
C LYS A 260 -1.54 15.17 -12.95
N ILE A 261 -2.13 15.22 -11.76
CA ILE A 261 -2.21 16.44 -10.96
C ILE A 261 -0.80 16.84 -10.54
N TYR A 262 -0.01 15.90 -10.01
CA TYR A 262 1.38 16.14 -9.59
C TYR A 262 2.20 16.81 -10.69
N LEU A 263 2.15 16.29 -11.92
CA LEU A 263 2.87 16.87 -13.06
C LEU A 263 2.47 18.32 -13.37
N LYS A 264 1.21 18.71 -13.10
CA LYS A 264 0.74 20.10 -13.30
C LYS A 264 1.14 21.04 -12.16
N VAL A 265 1.20 20.53 -10.93
CA VAL A 265 1.49 21.32 -9.73
C VAL A 265 2.93 21.18 -9.22
N GLU A 266 3.78 20.43 -9.92
CA GLU A 266 5.16 20.18 -9.54
C GLU A 266 5.92 21.49 -9.25
N TRP A 267 5.67 22.54 -10.03
CA TRP A 267 6.30 23.85 -9.86
C TRP A 267 5.94 24.54 -8.53
N LEU A 268 4.72 24.35 -8.03
CA LEU A 268 4.30 24.88 -6.72
C LEU A 268 4.96 24.09 -5.59
N ILE A 269 5.03 22.76 -5.74
CA ILE A 269 5.60 21.86 -4.73
C ILE A 269 7.11 22.06 -4.62
N LYS A 270 7.79 22.48 -5.70
CA LYS A 270 9.21 22.81 -5.69
C LYS A 270 9.60 23.85 -4.64
N ILE A 271 8.72 24.84 -4.40
CA ILE A 271 8.95 25.93 -3.44
C ILE A 271 8.97 25.42 -1.98
N PHE A 272 8.27 24.32 -1.70
CA PHE A 272 8.19 23.73 -0.35
C PHE A 272 9.32 22.72 -0.05
N GLU A 273 10.38 22.70 -0.86
CA GLU A 273 11.51 21.80 -0.64
C GLU A 273 12.36 22.24 0.56
N MET A 274 12.04 21.69 1.72
CA MET A 274 12.87 21.77 2.92
C MET A 274 13.84 20.58 2.96
N ARG A 275 14.65 20.38 1.92
CA ARG A 275 15.69 19.33 1.97
C ARG A 275 16.88 19.83 2.79
N LYS A 276 17.06 19.25 3.98
CA LYS A 276 18.40 18.81 4.39
C LYS A 276 18.62 17.46 3.69
N LYS A 277 19.71 17.32 2.93
CA LYS A 277 20.10 16.05 2.27
C LYS A 277 19.87 14.89 3.26
N PRO A 278 19.10 13.84 2.92
CA PRO A 278 18.95 12.70 3.79
C PRO A 278 20.35 12.17 4.11
N LYS A 279 20.61 11.98 5.40
CA LYS A 279 21.88 11.46 5.89
C LYS A 279 22.04 10.07 5.25
N ARG A 280 22.96 9.99 4.28
CA ARG A 280 23.36 8.79 3.54
C ARG A 280 23.26 7.55 4.45
N GLU A 281 22.29 6.67 4.18
CA GLU A 281 22.43 5.28 4.61
C GLU A 281 23.66 4.72 3.88
N HIS A 282 24.71 4.46 4.66
CA HIS A 282 25.89 3.65 4.30
C HIS A 282 25.41 2.29 3.73
N ASN A 283 25.95 1.64 2.70
CA ASN A 283 27.24 1.62 1.97
C ASN A 283 26.86 1.26 0.51
N HIS A 284 27.37 1.83 -0.59
CA HIS A 284 28.75 1.81 -1.08
C HIS A 284 29.11 3.16 -1.72
N THR A 285 30.40 3.47 -1.71
CA THR A 285 30.99 4.78 -1.99
C THR A 285 31.32 5.06 -3.45
N ASP A 286 30.78 4.32 -4.41
CA ASP A 286 30.93 4.65 -5.83
C ASP A 286 29.55 4.80 -6.47
N ASP A 287 29.20 6.03 -6.88
CA ASP A 287 27.99 6.32 -7.68
C ASP A 287 28.16 5.83 -9.14
N HIS A 288 29.25 5.12 -9.44
CA HIS A 288 29.59 4.60 -10.75
C HIS A 288 29.26 3.11 -10.79
N HIS A 289 28.20 2.75 -11.51
CA HIS A 289 27.83 1.35 -11.74
C HIS A 289 27.78 1.11 -13.24
N GLU A 290 28.54 0.13 -13.74
CA GLU A 290 28.53 -0.21 -15.16
C GLU A 290 27.21 -0.90 -15.56
N ILE A 291 26.52 -1.55 -14.60
CA ILE A 291 25.27 -2.26 -14.81
C ILE A 291 24.19 -1.80 -13.81
N ILE A 292 23.01 -1.43 -14.29
CA ILE A 292 21.86 -1.12 -13.41
C ILE A 292 20.71 -2.08 -13.73
N LEU A 293 20.26 -2.81 -12.72
CA LEU A 293 19.21 -3.82 -12.82
C LEU A 293 17.96 -3.35 -12.06
N PHE A 294 16.85 -3.16 -12.77
CA PHE A 294 15.55 -2.82 -12.18
C PHE A 294 14.71 -4.09 -12.01
N GLY A 295 14.45 -4.46 -10.76
CA GLY A 295 13.73 -5.66 -10.35
C GLY A 295 14.64 -6.83 -9.98
N TYR A 296 14.42 -7.41 -8.79
CA TYR A 296 15.15 -8.60 -8.29
C TYR A 296 14.25 -9.83 -8.10
N ASP A 297 13.16 -9.89 -8.85
CA ASP A 297 12.15 -10.92 -8.68
C ASP A 297 12.53 -12.26 -9.35
N ARG A 298 11.59 -12.95 -10.00
CA ARG A 298 11.81 -14.23 -10.67
C ARG A 298 12.88 -14.17 -11.77
N VAL A 299 12.90 -13.09 -12.55
CA VAL A 299 13.80 -12.98 -13.71
C VAL A 299 15.07 -12.22 -13.34
N GLY A 300 14.96 -11.22 -12.47
CA GLY A 300 16.08 -10.38 -12.04
C GLY A 300 17.28 -11.15 -11.47
N VAL A 301 17.04 -12.27 -10.79
CA VAL A 301 18.10 -13.12 -10.21
C VAL A 301 19.08 -13.65 -11.26
N ASP A 302 18.61 -13.97 -12.48
CA ASP A 302 19.51 -14.47 -13.52
C ASP A 302 20.40 -13.35 -14.09
N PHE A 303 19.87 -12.13 -14.18
CA PHE A 303 20.64 -10.96 -14.61
C PHE A 303 21.69 -10.56 -13.57
N VAL A 304 21.38 -10.67 -12.28
CA VAL A 304 22.38 -10.49 -11.21
C VAL A 304 23.52 -11.49 -11.36
N LYS A 305 23.21 -12.77 -11.55
CA LYS A 305 24.25 -13.81 -11.77
C LYS A 305 25.07 -13.56 -13.04
N ALA A 306 24.46 -12.99 -14.08
CA ALA A 306 25.18 -12.60 -15.28
C ALA A 306 26.12 -11.42 -15.02
N ALA A 307 25.68 -10.41 -14.26
CA ALA A 307 26.50 -9.29 -13.84
C ALA A 307 27.69 -9.74 -12.96
N GLU A 308 27.45 -10.62 -11.98
CA GLU A 308 28.49 -11.21 -11.13
C GLU A 308 29.55 -11.95 -11.96
N LYS A 309 29.14 -12.71 -12.98
CA LYS A 309 30.07 -13.42 -13.88
C LYS A 309 30.91 -12.50 -14.77
N LEU A 310 30.41 -11.30 -15.06
CA LEU A 310 31.14 -10.31 -15.85
C LEU A 310 32.17 -9.56 -14.99
N GLU A 311 32.18 -9.78 -13.66
CA GLU A 311 33.07 -9.10 -12.71
C GLU A 311 33.02 -7.57 -12.85
N LYS A 312 31.81 -7.04 -13.10
CA LYS A 312 31.55 -5.60 -13.26
C LYS A 312 30.72 -5.06 -12.11
N ASP A 313 30.90 -3.78 -11.80
CA ASP A 313 30.10 -3.09 -10.79
C ASP A 313 28.65 -2.97 -11.24
N TYR A 314 27.73 -3.44 -10.39
CA TYR A 314 26.31 -3.46 -10.67
C TYR A 314 25.48 -2.98 -9.48
N LEU A 315 24.32 -2.39 -9.78
CA LEU A 315 23.34 -1.94 -8.80
C LEU A 315 21.98 -2.58 -9.07
N VAL A 316 21.35 -3.12 -8.03
CA VAL A 316 19.98 -3.62 -8.11
C VAL A 316 18.99 -2.63 -7.49
N VAL A 317 18.00 -2.21 -8.26
CA VAL A 317 16.91 -1.33 -7.82
C VAL A 317 15.64 -2.14 -7.66
N ASP A 318 15.00 -2.08 -6.50
CA ASP A 318 13.68 -2.68 -6.27
C ASP A 318 12.90 -1.87 -5.22
N PHE A 319 11.57 -1.78 -5.36
CA PHE A 319 10.70 -1.12 -4.38
C PHE A 319 10.05 -2.13 -3.41
N ASN A 320 10.15 -3.43 -3.70
CA ASN A 320 9.60 -4.50 -2.88
C ASN A 320 10.53 -4.78 -1.68
N PRO A 321 10.08 -4.54 -0.44
CA PRO A 321 10.89 -4.77 0.76
C PRO A 321 11.34 -6.22 0.92
N GLN A 322 10.57 -7.19 0.41
CA GLN A 322 10.98 -8.60 0.45
C GLN A 322 12.18 -8.86 -0.46
N SER A 323 12.21 -8.27 -1.66
CA SER A 323 13.37 -8.31 -2.56
C SER A 323 14.58 -7.65 -1.90
N ILE A 324 14.39 -6.48 -1.31
CA ILE A 324 15.46 -5.75 -0.62
C ILE A 324 16.03 -6.53 0.56
N LYS A 325 15.18 -7.16 1.38
CA LYS A 325 15.64 -8.02 2.48
C LYS A 325 16.52 -9.16 1.96
N LYS A 326 16.12 -9.81 0.86
CA LYS A 326 16.92 -10.88 0.23
C LYS A 326 18.24 -10.37 -0.34
N LEU A 327 18.27 -9.17 -0.92
CA LEU A 327 19.50 -8.55 -1.42
C LEU A 327 20.46 -8.23 -0.28
N GLN A 328 19.93 -7.71 0.83
CA GLN A 328 20.69 -7.41 2.05
C GLN A 328 21.28 -8.68 2.68
N GLU A 329 20.49 -9.75 2.83
CA GLU A 329 20.95 -11.04 3.35
C GLU A 329 22.09 -11.65 2.50
N LYS A 330 22.11 -11.33 1.20
CA LYS A 330 23.11 -11.82 0.24
C LYS A 330 24.27 -10.84 -0.01
N ASN A 331 24.30 -9.69 0.66
CA ASN A 331 25.28 -8.62 0.43
C ASN A 331 25.38 -8.19 -1.05
N ILE A 332 24.27 -8.21 -1.78
CA ILE A 332 24.23 -7.72 -3.17
C ILE A 332 24.01 -6.20 -3.16
N PRO A 333 24.76 -5.38 -3.93
CA PRO A 333 24.54 -3.94 -3.97
C PRO A 333 23.11 -3.58 -4.40
N TYR A 334 22.39 -2.84 -3.56
CA TYR A 334 20.99 -2.50 -3.81
C TYR A 334 20.66 -1.05 -3.49
N LYS A 335 19.59 -0.53 -4.11
CA LYS A 335 18.97 0.76 -3.77
C LYS A 335 17.45 0.60 -3.73
N TYR A 336 16.84 1.00 -2.61
CA TYR A 336 15.38 1.04 -2.49
C TYR A 336 14.84 2.20 -3.34
N GLY A 337 14.02 1.91 -4.34
CA GLY A 337 13.48 2.95 -5.22
C GLY A 337 12.43 2.43 -6.20
N ASP A 338 11.58 3.34 -6.64
CA ASP A 338 10.53 3.10 -7.64
C ASP A 338 11.01 3.60 -9.01
N ALA A 339 10.97 2.73 -10.01
CA ALA A 339 11.36 3.08 -11.38
C ALA A 339 10.36 4.01 -12.07
N GLU A 340 9.17 4.25 -11.49
CA GLU A 340 8.23 5.28 -11.95
C GLU A 340 8.55 6.69 -11.41
N ASP A 341 9.48 6.80 -10.45
CA ASP A 341 9.85 8.08 -9.84
C ASP A 341 10.99 8.75 -10.63
N VAL A 342 10.66 9.76 -11.43
CA VAL A 342 11.66 10.52 -12.21
C VAL A 342 12.70 11.17 -11.32
N GLU A 343 12.35 11.61 -10.11
CA GLU A 343 13.33 12.18 -9.16
C GLU A 343 14.33 11.09 -8.72
N PHE A 344 13.85 9.87 -8.45
CA PHE A 344 14.70 8.72 -8.15
C PHE A 344 15.65 8.40 -9.31
N LEU A 345 15.12 8.32 -10.53
CA LEU A 345 15.89 7.97 -11.70
C LEU A 345 16.97 9.01 -12.02
N ASN A 346 16.71 10.30 -11.73
CA ASN A 346 17.72 11.35 -11.86
C ASN A 346 18.81 11.29 -10.76
N GLU A 347 18.54 10.63 -9.63
CA GLU A 347 19.55 10.32 -8.61
C GLU A 347 20.38 9.07 -8.96
N LEU A 348 20.08 8.39 -10.07
CA LEU A 348 20.90 7.30 -10.61
C LEU A 348 21.84 7.86 -11.67
N ASN A 349 23.10 7.43 -11.61
CA ASN A 349 24.10 7.81 -12.59
C ASN A 349 23.97 6.96 -13.86
N PHE A 350 23.07 7.35 -14.76
CA PHE A 350 22.88 6.69 -16.05
C PHE A 350 23.99 6.96 -17.07
N GLU A 351 24.82 7.98 -16.85
CA GLU A 351 25.93 8.33 -17.76
C GLU A 351 26.94 7.18 -17.83
N ASP A 352 27.30 6.63 -16.66
CA ASP A 352 28.34 5.59 -16.57
C ASP A 352 27.80 4.16 -16.77
N ALA A 353 26.48 3.98 -16.71
CA ALA A 353 25.86 2.69 -16.91
C ALA A 353 25.99 2.26 -18.37
N LYS A 354 26.75 1.19 -18.63
CA LYS A 354 26.92 0.58 -19.96
C LYS A 354 25.77 -0.37 -20.31
N LEU A 355 25.14 -0.93 -19.29
CA LEU A 355 24.00 -1.83 -19.41
C LEU A 355 22.91 -1.47 -18.40
N VAL A 356 21.70 -1.23 -18.89
CA VAL A 356 20.51 -1.14 -18.06
C VAL A 356 19.60 -2.32 -18.38
N VAL A 357 19.12 -3.03 -17.37
CA VAL A 357 18.14 -4.10 -17.53
C VAL A 357 16.92 -3.79 -16.69
N SER A 358 15.73 -3.87 -17.28
CA SER A 358 14.47 -3.84 -16.53
C SER A 358 13.73 -5.15 -16.69
N THR A 359 13.50 -5.83 -15.55
CA THR A 359 12.60 -6.99 -15.48
C THR A 359 11.19 -6.61 -15.03
N ILE A 360 10.90 -5.31 -14.91
CA ILE A 360 9.58 -4.80 -14.55
C ILE A 360 8.61 -5.06 -15.71
N PRO A 361 7.44 -5.68 -15.48
CA PRO A 361 6.50 -5.99 -16.56
C PRO A 361 5.67 -4.79 -17.03
N ASP A 362 5.65 -3.69 -16.26
CA ASP A 362 4.88 -2.49 -16.59
C ASP A 362 5.45 -1.74 -17.80
N PHE A 363 4.63 -1.61 -18.83
CA PHE A 363 5.00 -0.98 -20.10
C PHE A 363 5.40 0.50 -19.93
N LYS A 364 4.64 1.27 -19.13
CA LYS A 364 4.88 2.71 -18.95
C LYS A 364 6.21 2.97 -18.26
N THR A 365 6.54 2.17 -17.26
CA THR A 365 7.81 2.19 -16.54
C THR A 365 8.97 1.91 -17.49
N ASN A 366 8.86 0.89 -18.34
CA ASN A 366 9.91 0.56 -19.31
C ASN A 366 10.08 1.64 -20.39
N ILE A 367 8.99 2.26 -20.86
CA ILE A 367 9.07 3.41 -21.77
C ILE A 367 9.78 4.60 -21.10
N LEU A 368 9.48 4.88 -19.83
CA LEU A 368 10.13 5.94 -19.07
C LEU A 368 11.64 5.69 -18.95
N LEU A 369 12.02 4.47 -18.52
CA LEU A 369 13.42 4.05 -18.41
C LEU A 369 14.16 4.16 -19.74
N ALA A 370 13.56 3.69 -20.84
CA ALA A 370 14.14 3.78 -22.19
C ALA A 370 14.44 5.22 -22.57
N LYS A 371 13.45 6.12 -22.43
CA LYS A 371 13.58 7.53 -22.78
C LYS A 371 14.61 8.25 -21.91
N MET A 372 14.60 8.00 -20.60
CA MET A 372 15.52 8.64 -19.67
C MET A 372 16.96 8.17 -19.90
N TYR A 373 17.18 6.86 -19.99
CA TYR A 373 18.50 6.30 -20.24
C TYR A 373 19.04 6.77 -21.60
N ARG A 374 18.21 6.74 -22.65
CA ARG A 374 18.66 7.09 -23.99
C ARG A 374 18.93 8.59 -24.17
N LYS A 375 18.26 9.45 -23.40
CA LYS A 375 18.58 10.89 -23.36
C LYS A 375 20.00 11.16 -22.84
N VAL A 376 20.49 10.32 -21.93
CA VAL A 376 21.75 10.50 -21.22
C VAL A 376 22.89 9.67 -21.84
N ASN A 377 22.60 8.43 -22.24
CA ASN A 377 23.56 7.50 -22.84
C ASN A 377 23.07 6.98 -24.21
N PRO A 378 23.41 7.69 -25.32
CA PRO A 378 23.06 7.30 -26.68
C PRO A 378 23.82 6.11 -27.28
N SER A 379 24.72 5.47 -26.55
CA SER A 379 25.42 4.26 -27.02
C SER A 379 25.26 3.06 -26.10
N GLY A 380 24.75 3.27 -24.89
CA GLY A 380 24.55 2.24 -23.89
C GLY A 380 23.51 1.19 -24.29
N ILE A 381 23.62 0.02 -23.68
CA ILE A 381 22.73 -1.13 -23.94
C ILE A 381 21.58 -1.08 -22.94
N ILE A 382 20.35 -1.17 -23.42
CA ILE A 382 19.18 -1.32 -22.55
C ILE A 382 18.33 -2.52 -22.94
N LEU A 383 18.14 -3.41 -21.98
CA LEU A 383 17.30 -4.60 -22.07
C LEU A 383 16.01 -4.36 -21.30
N LEU A 384 14.87 -4.49 -21.95
CA LEU A 384 13.56 -4.28 -21.32
C LEU A 384 12.72 -5.55 -21.44
N LEU A 385 11.74 -5.71 -20.57
CA LEU A 385 10.83 -6.86 -20.59
C LEU A 385 9.47 -6.43 -21.14
N SER A 386 8.85 -7.28 -21.96
CA SER A 386 7.46 -7.11 -22.41
C SER A 386 6.74 -8.46 -22.50
N HIS A 387 5.45 -8.45 -22.20
CA HIS A 387 4.57 -9.60 -22.42
C HIS A 387 3.75 -9.49 -23.72
N ASP A 388 3.65 -8.28 -24.29
CA ASP A 388 2.86 -8.01 -25.50
C ASP A 388 3.78 -7.62 -26.66
N VAL A 389 3.41 -8.07 -27.86
CA VAL A 389 4.15 -7.80 -29.10
C VAL A 389 4.09 -6.32 -29.46
N GLU A 390 2.92 -5.69 -29.33
CA GLU A 390 2.72 -4.27 -29.63
C GLU A 390 3.58 -3.39 -28.71
N HIS A 391 3.50 -3.62 -27.39
CA HIS A 391 4.35 -2.94 -26.41
C HIS A 391 5.84 -3.17 -26.69
N ALA A 392 6.25 -4.36 -27.13
CA ALA A 392 7.64 -4.62 -27.48
C ALA A 392 8.11 -3.75 -28.66
N GLN A 393 7.29 -3.61 -29.71
CA GLN A 393 7.58 -2.72 -30.84
C GLN A 393 7.73 -1.27 -30.39
N GLU A 394 6.84 -0.78 -29.53
CA GLU A 394 6.92 0.57 -28.98
C GLU A 394 8.17 0.78 -28.12
N LEU A 395 8.60 -0.22 -27.34
CA LEU A 395 9.84 -0.16 -26.57
C LEU A 395 11.07 -0.07 -27.48
N TYR A 396 11.10 -0.81 -28.60
CA TYR A 396 12.16 -0.68 -29.61
C TYR A 396 12.19 0.73 -30.20
N LEU A 397 11.03 1.29 -30.55
CA LEU A 397 10.92 2.67 -31.04
C LEU A 397 11.38 3.70 -29.99
N ALA A 398 11.18 3.41 -28.70
CA ALA A 398 11.65 4.25 -27.60
C ALA A 398 13.17 4.14 -27.34
N GLY A 399 13.89 3.27 -28.06
CA GLY A 399 15.34 3.13 -27.98
C GLY A 399 15.83 1.88 -27.25
N ALA A 400 14.97 0.89 -27.02
CA ALA A 400 15.41 -0.38 -26.44
C ALA A 400 16.41 -1.11 -27.34
N SER A 401 17.51 -1.60 -26.77
CA SER A 401 18.48 -2.41 -27.53
C SER A 401 17.95 -3.81 -27.80
N TYR A 402 17.26 -4.38 -26.81
CA TYR A 402 16.55 -5.65 -26.96
C TYR A 402 15.39 -5.73 -25.98
N VAL A 403 14.26 -6.29 -26.44
CA VAL A 403 13.08 -6.54 -25.61
C VAL A 403 12.96 -8.04 -25.37
N VAL A 404 13.15 -8.44 -24.12
CA VAL A 404 12.98 -9.82 -23.65
C VAL A 404 11.48 -10.11 -23.58
N MET A 405 11.04 -11.10 -24.36
CA MET A 405 9.65 -11.58 -24.36
C MET A 405 9.60 -13.01 -23.82
N PRO A 406 9.32 -13.22 -22.52
CA PRO A 406 9.46 -14.53 -21.88
C PRO A 406 8.64 -15.66 -22.53
N HIS A 407 7.39 -15.39 -22.90
CA HIS A 407 6.52 -16.39 -23.54
C HIS A 407 7.03 -16.78 -24.94
N PHE A 408 7.49 -15.79 -25.70
CA PHE A 408 8.08 -16.03 -27.03
C PHE A 408 9.38 -16.84 -26.92
N LEU A 409 10.28 -16.44 -26.01
CA LEU A 409 11.55 -17.14 -25.80
C LEU A 409 11.35 -18.56 -25.27
N GLY A 410 10.38 -18.77 -24.36
CA GLY A 410 10.03 -20.09 -23.85
C GLY A 410 9.45 -21.00 -24.94
N ALA A 411 8.53 -20.49 -25.75
CA ALA A 411 7.98 -21.22 -26.89
C ALA A 411 9.04 -21.52 -27.95
N HIS A 412 9.93 -20.56 -28.24
CA HIS A 412 11.02 -20.74 -29.18
C HIS A 412 12.04 -21.77 -28.69
N TYR A 413 12.39 -21.77 -27.40
CA TYR A 413 13.24 -22.79 -26.80
C TYR A 413 12.64 -24.19 -26.94
N ALA A 414 11.35 -24.35 -26.60
CA ALA A 414 10.64 -25.63 -26.73
C ALA A 414 10.53 -26.07 -28.20
N SER A 415 10.24 -25.15 -29.12
CA SER A 415 10.19 -25.43 -30.56
C SER A 415 11.56 -25.90 -31.07
N ASN A 416 12.65 -25.26 -30.65
CA ASN A 416 14.01 -25.67 -31.03
C ASN A 416 14.36 -27.06 -30.50
N MET A 417 13.88 -27.44 -29.31
CA MET A 417 14.05 -28.81 -28.80
C MET A 417 13.36 -29.82 -29.72
N ILE A 418 12.13 -29.55 -30.14
CA ILE A 418 11.40 -30.42 -31.08
C ILE A 418 12.14 -30.51 -32.42
N SER A 419 12.60 -29.37 -32.97
CA SER A 419 13.33 -29.35 -34.23
C SER A 419 14.69 -30.08 -34.17
N ARG A 420 15.38 -30.05 -33.03
CA ARG A 420 16.70 -30.68 -32.87
C ARG A 420 16.61 -32.16 -32.48
N PHE A 421 15.67 -32.53 -31.61
CA PHE A 421 15.58 -33.88 -31.06
C PHE A 421 14.56 -34.76 -31.80
N GLY A 422 13.64 -34.16 -32.57
CA GLY A 422 12.57 -34.88 -33.24
C GLY A 422 11.71 -35.65 -32.23
N PHE A 423 11.72 -36.99 -32.36
CA PHE A 423 11.00 -37.91 -31.47
C PHE A 423 11.91 -38.71 -30.52
N ASP A 424 13.20 -38.33 -30.39
CA ASP A 424 14.13 -39.04 -29.52
C ASP A 424 13.87 -38.71 -28.04
N ILE A 425 13.22 -39.65 -27.34
CA ILE A 425 12.88 -39.51 -25.92
C ILE A 425 14.12 -39.33 -25.02
N SER A 426 15.26 -39.93 -25.38
CA SER A 426 16.47 -39.92 -24.55
C SER A 426 17.05 -38.51 -24.41
N GLU A 427 16.96 -37.72 -25.47
CA GLU A 427 17.36 -36.31 -25.48
C GLU A 427 16.43 -35.45 -24.61
N PHE A 428 15.13 -35.69 -24.66
CA PHE A 428 14.16 -35.04 -23.77
C PHE A 428 14.38 -35.42 -22.30
N GLU A 429 14.74 -36.68 -22.01
CA GLU A 429 15.07 -37.10 -20.65
C GLU A 429 16.36 -36.44 -20.13
N ARG A 430 17.36 -36.29 -20.99
CA ARG A 430 18.59 -35.57 -20.67
C ARG A 430 18.30 -34.10 -20.33
N GLU A 431 17.54 -33.41 -21.17
CA GLU A 431 17.12 -32.03 -20.91
C GLU A 431 16.24 -31.91 -19.66
N ARG A 432 15.32 -32.85 -19.42
CA ARG A 432 14.51 -32.92 -18.19
C ARG A 432 15.41 -32.97 -16.95
N ASN A 433 16.41 -33.84 -16.95
CA ASN A 433 17.31 -34.00 -15.80
C ASN A 433 18.15 -32.73 -15.56
N LEU A 434 18.65 -32.10 -16.62
CA LEU A 434 19.34 -30.80 -16.55
C LEU A 434 18.42 -29.70 -16.00
N HIS A 435 17.18 -29.64 -16.48
CA HIS A 435 16.19 -28.66 -16.04
C HIS A 435 15.83 -28.85 -14.57
N LEU A 436 15.59 -30.08 -14.12
CA LEU A 436 15.35 -30.39 -12.70
C LEU A 436 16.52 -29.97 -11.80
N ALA A 437 17.76 -30.17 -12.25
CA ALA A 437 18.96 -29.72 -11.52
C ALA A 437 19.06 -28.19 -11.43
N ARG A 438 18.58 -27.44 -12.44
CA ARG A 438 18.51 -25.97 -12.39
C ARG A 438 17.39 -25.49 -11.46
N LEU A 439 16.22 -26.15 -11.48
CA LEU A 439 15.08 -25.80 -10.63
C LEU A 439 15.36 -26.07 -9.14
N SER A 440 16.03 -27.17 -8.81
CA SER A 440 16.41 -27.48 -7.42
C SER A 440 17.39 -26.45 -6.85
N LYS A 441 18.39 -26.01 -7.63
CA LYS A 441 19.26 -24.89 -7.25
C LYS A 441 18.51 -23.57 -7.03
N ARG A 442 17.36 -23.39 -7.70
CA ARG A 442 16.50 -22.20 -7.51
C ARG A 442 15.62 -22.29 -6.27
N SER A 443 15.07 -23.45 -5.93
CA SER A 443 14.22 -23.58 -4.73
C SER A 443 15.03 -23.43 -3.44
N THR A 444 16.29 -23.89 -3.42
CA THR A 444 17.21 -23.69 -2.29
C THR A 444 17.68 -22.24 -2.14
N HIS A 445 17.55 -21.39 -3.16
CA HIS A 445 17.84 -19.95 -3.10
C HIS A 445 16.62 -19.09 -2.70
N ASN A 446 15.43 -19.70 -2.62
CA ASN A 446 14.17 -19.04 -2.31
C ASN A 446 13.61 -19.38 -0.92
N ASN A 447 14.11 -20.43 -0.29
CA ASN A 447 14.04 -20.65 1.16
C ASN A 447 15.21 -19.95 1.84
#